data_AF-A0A7Y3BGY9-F1
#
_entry.id   AF-A0A7Y3BGY9-F1
#
_cell.length_a   1.000
_cell.length_b   1.000
_cell.length_c   1.000
_cell.angle_alpha   90.00
_cell.angle_beta   90.00
_cell.angle_gamma   90.00
#
_symmetry.space_group_name_H-M   'P 1'
#
loop_
_entity.id
_entity.type
_entity.pdbx_description
1 polymer ?
#
loop_
_entity_poly.entity_id
_entity_poly.type
_entity_poly.pdbx_seq_one_letter_code
_entity_poly.pdbx_strand_id
1 'polypeptide(L)' 'RLAGLIKPSLKVKADLANIGKYYATESMLLMDPLTGTYDANATPEFGSDRLFDYYADVVAGRETVDLREQAVF' A
#
# COMPACT_ATOMS: atom_id res chain seq x y z
N ARG A 1 23.05 -1.64 -2.51
CA ARG A 1 23.45 -0.70 -3.59
C ARG A 1 24.66 -1.20 -4.40
N LEU A 2 25.78 -1.59 -3.78
CA LEU A 2 26.98 -2.08 -4.51
C LEU A 2 26.75 -3.34 -5.37
N ALA A 3 25.98 -4.33 -4.89
CA ALA A 3 25.68 -5.55 -5.67
C ALA A 3 24.90 -5.28 -6.99
N GLY A 4 24.20 -4.15 -7.08
CA GLY A 4 23.50 -3.71 -8.30
C GLY A 4 24.43 -3.19 -9.40
N LEU A 5 25.68 -2.88 -9.06
CA LEU A 5 26.73 -2.53 -10.04
C LEU A 5 27.27 -3.78 -10.74
N ILE A 6 27.15 -4.95 -10.10
CA ILE A 6 27.64 -6.24 -10.62
C ILE A 6 26.54 -6.96 -11.41
N LYS A 7 25.27 -6.82 -10.99
CA LYS A 7 24.12 -7.45 -11.66
C LYS A 7 22.92 -6.50 -11.70
N PRO A 8 22.48 -6.04 -12.89
CA PRO A 8 21.39 -5.08 -13.02
C PRO A 8 20.07 -5.49 -12.33
N SER A 9 19.73 -6.79 -12.32
CA SER A 9 18.52 -7.28 -11.64
C SER A 9 18.55 -7.13 -10.11
N LEU A 10 19.73 -7.05 -9.49
CA LEU A 10 19.86 -6.75 -8.05
C LEU A 10 19.62 -5.26 -7.76
N LYS A 11 19.90 -4.38 -8.73
CA LYS A 11 19.55 -2.96 -8.62
C LYS A 11 18.04 -2.78 -8.60
N VAL A 12 17.33 -3.42 -9.54
CA VAL A 12 15.86 -3.39 -9.60
C VAL A 12 15.23 -3.90 -8.30
N LYS A 13 15.71 -5.03 -7.75
CA LYS A 13 15.24 -5.55 -6.47
C LYS A 13 15.53 -4.59 -5.29
N ALA A 14 16.69 -3.94 -5.29
CA ALA A 14 17.02 -2.97 -4.25
C ALA A 14 16.12 -1.73 -4.31
N ASP A 15 15.77 -1.27 -5.51
CA ASP A 15 14.88 -0.13 -5.71
C ASP A 15 13.44 -0.48 -5.29
N LEU A 16 12.94 -1.67 -5.66
CA LEU A 16 11.67 -2.20 -5.14
C LEU A 16 11.64 -2.30 -3.62
N ALA A 17 12.70 -2.83 -3.01
CA ALA A 17 12.82 -2.94 -1.56
C ALA A 17 12.85 -1.56 -0.87
N ASN A 18 13.45 -0.54 -1.51
CA ASN A 18 13.46 0.82 -0.97
C ASN A 18 12.07 1.44 -0.98
N ILE A 19 11.32 1.30 -2.07
CA ILE A 19 9.94 1.80 -2.17
C ILE A 19 9.06 1.05 -1.15
N GLY A 20 9.19 -0.28 -1.06
CA GLY A 20 8.47 -1.07 -0.07
C GLY A 20 8.80 -0.66 1.37
N LYS A 21 10.08 -0.42 1.68
CA LYS A 21 10.50 0.08 2.99
C LYS A 21 9.89 1.45 3.30
N TYR A 22 9.91 2.38 2.33
CA TYR A 22 9.33 3.71 2.49
C TYR A 22 7.85 3.63 2.91
N TYR A 23 7.03 2.87 2.19
CA TYR A 23 5.61 2.70 2.55
C TYR A 23 5.37 1.91 3.84
N ALA A 24 6.32 1.07 4.26
CA ALA A 24 6.20 0.31 5.50
C ALA A 24 6.61 1.11 6.75
N THR A 25 7.47 2.13 6.61
CA THR A 25 8.03 2.86 7.76
C THR A 25 7.57 4.30 7.86
N GLU A 26 7.11 4.91 6.77
CA GLU A 26 6.59 6.27 6.79
C GLU A 26 5.09 6.28 7.13
N SER A 27 4.68 7.22 7.96
CA SER A 27 3.26 7.45 8.24
C SER A 27 2.56 7.97 7.00
N MET A 28 1.39 7.41 6.69
CA MET A 28 0.51 7.92 5.63
C MET A 28 -0.38 9.08 6.12
N LEU A 29 -0.28 9.45 7.40
CA LEU A 29 -1.04 10.55 7.97
C LEU A 29 -0.42 11.90 7.58
N LEU A 30 -1.27 12.92 7.48
CA LEU A 30 -0.85 14.30 7.30
C LEU A 30 -0.01 14.74 8.52
N MET A 31 1.18 15.28 8.27
CA MET A 31 1.96 15.97 9.29
C MET A 31 1.37 17.36 9.51
N ASP A 32 0.90 17.65 10.73
CA ASP A 32 0.47 18.98 11.12
C ASP A 32 1.69 19.93 11.23
N PRO A 33 1.77 20.99 10.40
CA PRO A 33 2.91 21.91 10.42
C PRO A 33 3.01 22.76 11.68
N LEU A 34 1.94 22.89 12.48
CA LEU A 34 1.93 23.69 13.70
C LEU A 34 2.45 22.89 14.90
N THR A 35 2.06 21.62 15.02
CA THR A 35 2.46 20.75 16.14
C THR A 35 3.64 19.85 15.83
N GLY A 36 3.95 19.63 14.54
CA GLY A 36 4.98 18.69 14.10
C GLY A 36 4.62 17.23 14.38
N THR A 37 3.33 16.93 14.50
CA THR A 37 2.81 15.57 14.76
C THR A 37 1.86 15.12 13.66
N TYR A 38 1.69 13.79 13.52
CA TYR A 38 0.77 13.23 12.55
C TYR A 38 -0.68 13.32 13.03
N ASP A 39 -1.57 13.88 12.20
CA ASP A 39 -2.99 14.07 12.51
C ASP A 39 -3.89 13.22 11.58
N ALA A 40 -4.56 12.23 12.17
CA ALA A 40 -5.50 11.37 11.46
C ALA A 40 -6.76 12.12 10.99
N ASN A 41 -7.25 13.12 11.73
CA ASN A 41 -8.48 13.83 11.38
C ASN A 41 -8.27 14.80 10.21
N ALA A 42 -7.06 15.35 10.08
CA ALA A 42 -6.68 16.18 8.96
C ALA A 42 -6.22 15.37 7.73
N THR A 43 -6.02 14.06 7.88
CA THR A 43 -5.62 13.19 6.77
C THR A 43 -6.81 12.93 5.85
N PRO A 44 -6.74 13.29 4.55
CA PRO A 44 -7.82 13.01 3.62
C PRO A 44 -8.06 11.50 3.49
N GLU A 45 -9.31 11.09 3.69
CA GLU A 45 -9.80 9.74 3.40
C GLU A 45 -10.97 9.81 2.42
N PHE A 46 -11.16 8.75 1.63
CA PHE A 46 -12.21 8.68 0.63
C PHE A 46 -12.92 7.33 0.70
N GLY A 47 -14.24 7.37 0.54
CA GLY A 47 -15.09 6.19 0.62
C GLY A 47 -15.52 5.85 2.04
N SER A 48 -16.64 5.14 2.16
CA SER A 48 -17.16 4.60 3.43
C SER A 48 -17.07 3.08 3.50
N ASP A 49 -16.76 2.44 2.37
CA ASP A 49 -16.74 0.99 2.26
C ASP A 49 -15.50 0.43 2.93
N ARG A 50 -15.69 -0.56 3.79
CA ARG A 50 -14.59 -1.22 4.48
C ARG A 50 -14.21 -2.47 3.71
N LEU A 51 -12.91 -2.67 3.53
CA LEU A 51 -12.37 -3.85 2.85
C LEU A 51 -12.87 -5.17 3.48
N PHE A 52 -12.98 -5.23 4.81
CA PHE A 52 -13.49 -6.40 5.51
C PHE A 52 -14.97 -6.67 5.22
N ASP A 53 -15.79 -5.63 5.12
CA ASP A 53 -17.21 -5.77 4.81
C ASP A 53 -17.38 -6.29 3.37
N TYR A 54 -16.60 -5.74 2.44
CA TYR A 54 -16.54 -6.25 1.06
C TYR A 54 -16.15 -7.74 1.02
N TYR A 55 -15.10 -8.15 1.73
CA TYR A 55 -14.72 -9.58 1.76
C TYR A 55 -15.78 -10.46 2.43
N ALA A 56 -16.48 -9.96 3.45
CA ALA A 56 -17.60 -10.67 4.04
C ALA A 56 -18.73 -10.90 3.03
N ASP A 57 -19.02 -9.91 2.17
CA ASP A 57 -19.99 -10.02 1.08
C ASP A 57 -19.54 -11.02 0.01
N VAL A 58 -18.25 -11.03 -0.36
CA VAL A 58 -17.68 -12.02 -1.29
C VAL A 58 -17.82 -13.44 -0.72
N VAL A 59 -17.42 -13.65 0.54
CA VAL A 59 -17.52 -14.97 1.20
C VAL A 59 -18.98 -15.43 1.33
N ALA A 60 -19.90 -14.50 1.54
CA ALA A 60 -21.33 -14.77 1.60
C ALA A 60 -22.00 -14.91 0.22
N GLY A 61 -21.27 -14.74 -0.88
CA GLY A 61 -21.78 -14.82 -2.25
C GLY A 61 -22.69 -13.65 -2.65
N ARG A 62 -22.63 -12.52 -1.93
CA ARG A 62 -23.36 -11.30 -2.27
C ARG A 62 -22.62 -10.42 -3.29
N GLU A 63 -21.32 -10.66 -3.46
CA GLU A 63 -20.44 -9.89 -4.35
C GLU A 63 -19.48 -10.84 -5.08
N THR A 64 -19.00 -10.43 -6.27
CA THR A 64 -18.08 -11.25 -7.09
C THR A 64 -16.81 -10.48 -7.41
N VAL A 65 -15.65 -11.10 -7.18
CA VAL A 65 -14.35 -10.49 -7.47
C VAL A 65 -13.95 -10.78 -8.93
N ASP A 66 -13.89 -9.76 -9.78
CA ASP A 66 -13.31 -9.85 -11.12
C ASP A 66 -11.83 -9.47 -11.09
N LEU A 67 -10.96 -10.48 -10.99
CA LEU A 67 -9.50 -10.27 -10.93
C LEU A 67 -8.87 -10.00 -12.32
N ARG A 68 -9.60 -10.19 -13.42
CA ARG A 68 -9.12 -10.03 -14.80
C ARG A 68 -7.71 -10.62 -15.01
N GLU A 69 -6.83 -9.89 -15.68
CA GLU A 69 -5.44 -10.25 -15.97
C GLU A 69 -4.57 -10.44 -14.71
N GLN A 70 -5.09 -10.08 -13.52
CA GLN A 70 -4.44 -10.26 -12.22
C GLN A 70 -4.91 -11.55 -11.50
N ALA A 71 -5.71 -12.41 -12.16
CA ALA A 71 -6.02 -13.75 -11.67
C ALA A 71 -4.78 -14.67 -11.81
N VAL A 72 -3.77 -14.46 -10.97
CA VAL A 72 -2.50 -15.21 -11.04
C VAL A 72 -2.48 -16.46 -10.16
N PHE A 73 -3.59 -16.79 -9.50
CA PHE A 73 -3.73 -17.94 -8.60
C PHE A 73 -5.09 -18.64 -8.79
#